data_AF-A0A835LIY6-F1
#
_entry.id   AF-A0A835LIY6-F1
#
_cell.length_a   1.000
_cell.length_b   1.000
_cell.length_c   1.000
_cell.angle_alpha   90.00
_cell.angle_beta   90.00
_cell.angle_gamma   90.00
#
_symmetry.space_group_name_H-M   'P 1'
#
loop_
_entity.id
_entity.type
_entity.pdbx_description
1 polymer ?
#
loop_
_entity_poly.entity_id
_entity_poly.type
_entity_poly.pdbx_seq_one_letter_code
_entity_poly.pdbx_strand_id
1 'polypeptide(L)'
;MDSICPLDIQHSDKISALLKPPSSLQVQASFEYFDQLVKTKQCHGLKVKQDGVHGKGVYAETDFNEGELVLKDEMLVGAQHSSNKVDCLVCSYCFCFIGSIELQIGRKLYLHDLGLSGRMDCAAESSDEEDDLFNEDLGQCSSSGAKKKIPLPKEAVESLMNGHIELPYSNKFSLSSAVPCPGKCGETYYCSELCADADWESFHSLLCVGENTGTPTKEALLKFVQHADGTNDIFYLAAKAISFTVLRYRKLKAAQFQEQKEHDAQDGNDNSDFSLLLQAWRPVSMGYKRSSKARTALKFHCVSVRHGLDMSDAARYARVAALVFASASTSVSVLVWWECVALPDDVDCCDEESFRGQIRELAFEFNFCYLLNFEILFKCVVFSLEIYGHIIGMFELNNLDLVVASPVEDYFLYIDDLQQVDKEQAERTTRPVLDALGDEYSMCCQGSAFFPLQSCMNHSCRPNAKAFKREEDRDGQATIIAVRRISEEEVTISYIDEDLPFKERQALLADYGFKCMCSKCVEEEL
;
A
#
# COMPACT_ATOMS: atom_id res chain seq x y z
N MET A 1 29.72 12.02 8.85
CA MET A 1 29.69 13.46 9.14
C MET A 1 28.36 13.98 8.66
N ASP A 2 27.53 14.49 9.58
CA ASP A 2 26.16 14.93 9.33
C ASP A 2 26.10 16.07 8.31
N SER A 3 25.84 15.73 7.05
CA SER A 3 25.42 16.67 6.03
C SER A 3 23.91 16.93 6.20
N ILE A 4 23.53 17.64 7.27
CA ILE A 4 22.19 18.23 7.33
C ILE A 4 22.15 19.29 6.22
N CYS A 5 21.16 19.20 5.33
CA CYS A 5 21.01 20.17 4.25
C CYS A 5 20.91 21.58 4.87
N PRO A 6 21.74 22.56 4.46
CA PRO A 6 21.70 23.92 5.01
C PRO A 6 20.31 24.58 4.94
N LEU A 7 19.46 24.13 3.99
CA LEU A 7 18.07 24.56 3.84
C LEU A 7 17.14 23.98 4.91
N ASP A 8 17.39 22.74 5.37
CA ASP A 8 16.60 22.11 6.44
C ASP A 8 16.80 22.87 7.76
N ILE A 9 18.03 23.33 8.03
CA ILE A 9 18.36 24.15 9.21
C ILE A 9 17.61 25.50 9.15
N GLN A 10 17.58 26.14 7.98
CA GLN A 10 16.93 27.43 7.79
C GLN A 10 15.41 27.38 7.97
N HIS A 11 14.79 26.23 7.70
CA HIS A 11 13.33 26.05 7.73
C HIS A 11 12.83 25.06 8.79
N SER A 12 13.65 24.72 9.79
CA SER A 12 13.32 23.71 10.80
C SER A 12 12.00 23.98 11.54
N ASP A 13 11.63 25.24 11.79
CA ASP A 13 10.35 25.59 12.40
C ASP A 13 9.14 25.19 11.54
N LYS A 14 9.23 25.37 10.21
CA LYS A 14 8.17 25.00 9.25
C LYS A 14 8.10 23.47 9.08
N ILE A 15 9.25 22.79 9.03
CA ILE A 15 9.33 21.32 9.00
C ILE A 15 8.72 20.73 10.29
N SER A 16 9.14 21.24 11.45
CA SER A 16 8.59 20.85 12.75
C SER A 16 7.08 21.10 12.83
N ALA A 17 6.56 22.19 12.24
CA ALA A 17 5.13 22.46 12.23
C ALA A 17 4.31 21.48 11.35
N LEU A 18 4.87 20.94 10.26
CA LEU A 18 4.21 19.89 9.46
C LEU A 18 4.21 18.53 10.16
N LEU A 19 5.24 18.27 10.96
CA LEU A 19 5.46 17.00 11.67
C LEU A 19 4.88 16.97 13.08
N LYS A 20 4.57 18.13 13.65
CA LYS A 20 3.99 18.22 14.99
C LYS A 20 2.67 17.47 15.04
N PRO A 21 2.50 16.55 16.00
CA PRO A 21 1.21 15.94 16.26
C PRO A 21 0.15 17.03 16.50
N PRO A 22 -1.10 16.79 16.07
CA PRO A 22 -2.16 17.77 16.29
C PRO A 22 -2.30 18.10 17.79
N SER A 23 -2.18 19.38 18.14
CA SER A 23 -2.56 19.98 19.42
C SER A 23 -4.05 19.73 19.74
N SER A 24 -4.51 20.00 20.96
CA SER A 24 -5.92 19.79 21.35
C SER A 24 -6.95 20.49 20.44
N LEU A 25 -6.63 21.66 19.90
CA LEU A 25 -7.44 22.35 18.87
C LEU A 25 -7.35 21.66 17.49
N GLN A 26 -6.20 21.08 17.16
CA GLN A 26 -6.03 20.32 15.92
C GLN A 26 -6.62 18.89 16.02
N VAL A 27 -6.88 18.36 17.22
CA VAL A 27 -7.66 17.12 17.42
C VAL A 27 -9.10 17.33 16.97
N GLN A 28 -9.72 18.48 17.29
CA GLN A 28 -11.04 18.86 16.78
C GLN A 28 -11.05 18.94 15.24
N ALA A 29 -10.03 19.58 14.67
CA ALA A 29 -9.83 19.60 13.23
C ALA A 29 -9.60 18.18 12.65
N SER A 30 -8.92 17.29 13.36
CA SER A 30 -8.74 15.91 12.91
C SER A 30 -10.08 15.18 12.79
N PHE A 31 -10.99 15.36 13.75
CA PHE A 31 -12.35 14.83 13.67
C PHE A 31 -13.16 15.46 12.53
N GLU A 32 -13.07 16.77 12.31
CA GLU A 32 -13.73 17.42 11.17
C GLU A 32 -13.27 16.85 9.83
N TYR A 33 -11.99 16.50 9.70
CA TYR A 33 -11.45 15.86 8.51
C TYR A 33 -12.09 14.48 8.30
N PHE A 34 -12.11 13.63 9.33
CA PHE A 34 -12.71 12.30 9.20
C PHE A 34 -14.23 12.36 9.01
N ASP A 35 -14.94 13.27 9.67
CA ASP A 35 -16.37 13.50 9.46
C ASP A 35 -16.66 13.94 8.02
N GLN A 36 -15.82 14.82 7.45
CA GLN A 36 -15.93 15.21 6.05
C GLN A 36 -15.61 14.04 5.11
N LEU A 37 -14.61 13.23 5.44
CA LEU A 37 -14.20 12.07 4.64
C LEU A 37 -15.30 11.02 4.60
N VAL A 38 -15.86 10.65 5.77
CA VAL A 38 -17.00 9.74 5.91
C VAL A 38 -18.20 10.22 5.09
N LYS A 39 -18.52 11.51 5.14
CA LYS A 39 -19.60 12.10 4.35
C LYS A 39 -19.33 12.04 2.85
N THR A 40 -18.12 12.41 2.43
CA THR A 40 -17.76 12.50 1.00
C THR A 40 -17.68 11.12 0.36
N LYS A 41 -17.17 10.13 1.08
CA LYS A 41 -17.05 8.73 0.65
C LYS A 41 -18.30 7.90 0.88
N GLN A 42 -19.37 8.49 1.42
CA GLN A 42 -20.65 7.81 1.70
C GLN A 42 -20.50 6.58 2.63
N CYS A 43 -19.53 6.59 3.54
CA CYS A 43 -19.30 5.53 4.52
C CYS A 43 -20.24 5.69 5.73
N HIS A 44 -21.54 5.68 5.49
CA HIS A 44 -22.56 5.96 6.52
C HIS A 44 -22.45 5.00 7.71
N GLY A 45 -22.80 5.50 8.91
CA GLY A 45 -22.82 4.67 10.13
C GLY A 45 -21.47 4.48 10.80
N LEU A 46 -20.43 5.21 10.40
CA LEU A 46 -19.10 5.17 11.00
C LEU A 46 -18.66 6.53 11.54
N LYS A 47 -17.84 6.50 12.59
CA LYS A 47 -17.20 7.68 13.15
C LYS A 47 -15.79 7.38 13.66
N VAL A 48 -14.84 8.24 13.32
CA VAL A 48 -13.50 8.18 13.90
C VAL A 48 -13.50 8.92 15.23
N LYS A 49 -13.11 8.25 16.30
CA LYS A 49 -12.91 8.82 17.63
C LYS A 49 -11.44 8.66 18.01
N GLN A 50 -10.97 9.48 18.96
CA GLN A 50 -9.63 9.33 19.52
C GLN A 50 -9.76 9.27 21.04
N ASP A 51 -9.24 8.20 21.64
CA ASP A 51 -9.09 8.10 23.09
C ASP A 51 -7.63 8.33 23.50
N GLY A 52 -7.39 8.47 24.81
CA GLY A 52 -6.04 8.68 25.34
C GLY A 52 -5.16 7.43 25.37
N VAL A 53 -5.70 6.25 25.02
CA VAL A 53 -5.10 4.94 25.30
C VAL A 53 -4.69 4.20 24.02
N HIS A 54 -5.58 4.10 23.03
CA HIS A 54 -5.43 3.38 21.77
C HIS A 54 -5.22 4.30 20.56
N GLY A 55 -5.27 5.62 20.75
CA GLY A 55 -5.14 6.57 19.65
C GLY A 55 -6.45 6.70 18.88
N LYS A 56 -6.39 6.72 17.54
CA LYS A 56 -7.58 6.82 16.68
C LYS A 56 -8.27 5.44 16.62
N GLY A 57 -9.59 5.42 16.60
CA GLY A 57 -10.43 4.23 16.47
C GLY A 57 -11.65 4.51 15.60
N VAL A 58 -12.10 3.52 14.83
CA VAL A 58 -13.34 3.59 14.05
C VAL A 58 -14.47 2.99 14.85
N TYR A 59 -15.59 3.69 14.99
CA TYR A 59 -16.74 3.25 15.78
C TYR A 59 -17.99 3.19 14.91
N ALA A 60 -18.81 2.17 15.13
CA ALA A 60 -20.13 2.07 14.54
C ALA A 60 -21.10 3.05 15.24
N GLU A 61 -21.82 3.84 14.46
CA GLU A 61 -22.98 4.65 14.88
C GLU A 61 -24.32 4.00 14.51
N THR A 62 -24.28 2.96 13.69
CA THR A 62 -25.43 2.12 13.32
C THR A 62 -25.09 0.65 13.51
N ASP A 63 -26.12 -0.19 13.54
CA ASP A 63 -25.92 -1.63 13.61
C ASP A 63 -25.50 -2.19 12.24
N PHE A 64 -24.52 -3.08 12.24
CA PHE A 64 -24.14 -3.90 11.09
C PHE A 64 -24.39 -5.37 11.42
N ASN A 65 -24.98 -6.11 10.48
CA ASN A 65 -25.14 -7.56 10.59
C ASN A 65 -23.88 -8.28 10.11
N GLU A 66 -23.73 -9.54 10.49
CA GLU A 66 -22.67 -10.40 9.96
C GLU A 66 -22.72 -10.47 8.42
N GLY A 67 -21.56 -10.35 7.77
CA GLY A 67 -21.40 -10.29 6.32
C GLY A 67 -21.71 -8.93 5.69
N GLU A 68 -22.23 -7.96 6.46
CA GLU A 68 -22.58 -6.64 5.93
C GLU A 68 -21.33 -5.80 5.64
N LEU A 69 -21.39 -5.00 4.58
CA LEU A 69 -20.35 -4.04 4.23
C LEU A 69 -20.29 -2.93 5.28
N VAL A 70 -19.18 -2.88 6.01
CA VAL A 70 -18.91 -1.86 7.04
C VAL A 70 -18.25 -0.64 6.42
N LEU A 71 -17.22 -0.85 5.60
CA LEU A 71 -16.43 0.23 5.00
C LEU A 71 -15.93 -0.16 3.61
N LYS A 72 -16.08 0.75 2.65
CA LYS A 72 -15.32 0.74 1.41
C LYS A 72 -14.46 2.01 1.36
N ASP A 73 -13.16 1.87 1.60
CA ASP A 73 -12.24 3.00 1.74
C ASP A 73 -11.36 3.17 0.50
N GLU A 74 -11.48 4.33 -0.14
CA GLU A 74 -10.59 4.69 -1.24
C GLU A 74 -9.20 5.01 -0.72
N MET A 75 -8.17 4.55 -1.42
CA MET A 75 -6.79 4.89 -1.09
C MET A 75 -6.54 6.40 -1.25
N LEU A 76 -5.76 6.97 -0.33
CA LEU A 76 -5.20 8.31 -0.54
C LEU A 76 -4.02 8.25 -1.51
N VAL A 77 -3.18 7.23 -1.37
CA VAL A 77 -2.13 6.88 -2.31
C VAL A 77 -2.02 5.37 -2.41
N GLY A 78 -1.71 4.86 -3.60
CA GLY A 78 -1.45 3.45 -3.84
C GLY A 78 -0.48 3.26 -4.99
N ALA A 79 0.26 2.15 -4.98
CA ALA A 79 1.17 1.76 -6.04
C ALA A 79 1.16 0.24 -6.19
N GLN A 80 1.09 -0.23 -7.45
CA GLN A 80 1.30 -1.64 -7.78
C GLN A 80 2.79 -1.93 -7.63
N HIS A 81 3.12 -3.11 -7.10
CA HIS A 81 4.51 -3.53 -6.97
C HIS A 81 5.18 -3.60 -8.34
N SER A 82 6.42 -3.13 -8.43
CA SER A 82 7.16 -3.04 -9.69
C SER A 82 7.34 -4.42 -10.34
N SER A 83 7.60 -5.45 -9.53
CA SER A 83 7.66 -6.85 -9.96
C SER A 83 6.33 -7.38 -10.49
N ASN A 84 5.21 -7.04 -9.82
CA ASN A 84 3.86 -7.47 -10.20
C ASN A 84 3.37 -6.84 -11.52
N LYS A 85 3.95 -5.72 -11.96
CA LYS A 85 3.60 -5.10 -13.25
C LYS A 85 3.84 -6.02 -14.42
N VAL A 86 4.75 -7.00 -14.33
CA VAL A 86 4.97 -7.98 -15.40
C VAL A 86 3.78 -8.92 -15.55
N ASP A 87 3.18 -9.30 -14.42
CA ASP A 87 2.08 -10.26 -14.36
C ASP A 87 0.71 -9.64 -14.60
N CYS A 88 0.48 -8.42 -14.10
CA CYS A 88 -0.84 -7.81 -14.10
C CYS A 88 -0.81 -6.44 -14.78
N LEU A 89 -1.60 -6.29 -15.85
CA LEU A 89 -1.84 -4.99 -16.47
C LEU A 89 -3.12 -4.39 -15.87
N VAL A 90 -2.93 -3.41 -14.98
CA VAL A 90 -4.03 -2.74 -14.28
C VAL A 90 -4.00 -1.24 -14.53
N CYS A 91 -5.12 -0.59 -14.23
CA CYS A 91 -5.17 0.87 -14.19
C CYS A 91 -4.27 1.41 -13.07
N SER A 92 -3.45 2.40 -13.38
CA SER A 92 -2.49 3.01 -12.44
C SER A 92 -3.12 3.84 -11.30
N TYR A 93 -4.46 3.99 -11.30
CA TYR A 93 -5.23 4.75 -10.30
C TYR A 93 -6.19 3.86 -9.49
N CYS A 94 -7.14 3.16 -10.14
CA CYS A 94 -8.09 2.25 -9.46
C CYS A 94 -7.51 0.85 -9.19
N PHE A 95 -6.43 0.44 -9.87
CA PHE A 95 -5.87 -0.92 -9.84
C PHE A 95 -6.80 -2.02 -10.39
N CYS A 96 -7.92 -1.61 -10.98
CA CYS A 96 -8.78 -2.51 -11.72
C CYS A 96 -8.09 -3.01 -13.01
N PHE A 97 -8.25 -4.29 -13.33
CA PHE A 97 -7.68 -4.91 -14.53
C PHE A 97 -8.26 -4.27 -15.81
N ILE A 98 -7.41 -4.08 -16.83
CA ILE A 98 -7.76 -3.41 -18.09
C ILE A 98 -7.38 -4.26 -19.31
N GLY A 99 -7.97 -3.99 -20.46
CA GLY A 99 -7.72 -4.69 -21.71
C GLY A 99 -8.68 -5.87 -21.94
N SER A 100 -8.14 -7.06 -22.13
CA SER A 100 -8.91 -8.31 -22.27
C SER A 100 -8.17 -9.47 -21.60
N ILE A 101 -8.83 -10.61 -21.40
CA ILE A 101 -8.21 -11.82 -20.86
C ILE A 101 -6.99 -12.22 -21.72
N GLU A 102 -7.12 -12.16 -23.04
CA GLU A 102 -6.06 -12.49 -23.99
C GLU A 102 -4.88 -11.51 -23.87
N LEU A 103 -5.14 -10.21 -23.70
CA LEU A 103 -4.08 -9.23 -23.50
C LEU A 103 -3.32 -9.49 -22.19
N GLN A 104 -4.01 -9.79 -21.10
CA GLN A 104 -3.38 -10.11 -19.80
C GLN A 104 -2.44 -11.31 -19.95
N ILE A 105 -2.96 -12.41 -20.51
CA ILE A 105 -2.21 -13.65 -20.73
C ILE A 105 -1.04 -13.43 -21.68
N GLY A 106 -1.30 -12.85 -22.86
CA GLY A 106 -0.29 -12.64 -23.88
C GLY A 106 0.85 -11.75 -23.40
N ARG A 107 0.52 -10.65 -22.72
CA ARG A 107 1.52 -9.72 -22.16
C ARG A 107 2.39 -10.40 -21.12
N LYS A 108 1.78 -11.17 -20.21
CA LYS A 108 2.50 -11.92 -19.18
C LYS A 108 3.50 -12.89 -19.80
N LEU A 109 3.03 -13.76 -20.70
CA LEU A 109 3.88 -14.74 -21.37
C LEU A 109 5.01 -14.06 -22.17
N TYR A 110 4.71 -12.97 -22.87
CA TYR A 110 5.71 -12.22 -23.64
C TYR A 110 6.81 -11.63 -22.75
N LEU A 111 6.45 -10.98 -21.65
CA LEU A 111 7.43 -10.36 -20.74
C LEU A 111 8.25 -11.43 -19.98
N HIS A 112 7.63 -12.55 -19.63
CA HIS A 112 8.32 -13.68 -19.01
C HIS A 112 9.36 -14.29 -19.98
N ASP A 113 9.04 -14.41 -21.28
CA ASP A 113 9.98 -14.86 -22.32
C ASP A 113 11.17 -13.89 -22.53
N LEU A 114 11.00 -12.60 -22.24
CA LEU A 114 12.08 -11.62 -22.25
C LEU A 114 12.98 -11.71 -20.99
N GLY A 115 12.69 -12.61 -20.05
CA GLY A 115 13.42 -12.76 -18.81
C GLY A 115 13.14 -11.66 -17.79
N LEU A 116 12.01 -10.95 -17.95
CA LEU A 116 11.57 -9.92 -17.01
C LEU A 116 10.77 -10.51 -15.82
N SER A 117 10.59 -11.82 -15.78
CA SER A 117 10.03 -12.51 -14.61
C SER A 117 10.87 -12.20 -13.39
N GLY A 118 10.25 -11.69 -12.32
CA GLY A 118 10.93 -11.59 -11.03
C GLY A 118 11.50 -12.96 -10.67
N ARG A 119 12.82 -13.05 -10.50
CA ARG A 119 13.43 -14.27 -9.93
C ARG A 119 12.86 -14.46 -8.53
N MET A 120 11.86 -15.31 -8.40
CA MET A 120 11.56 -15.98 -7.15
C MET A 120 12.42 -17.26 -7.13
N ASP A 121 13.72 -17.12 -6.85
CA ASP A 121 14.59 -18.26 -6.55
C ASP A 121 14.25 -18.76 -5.13
N CYS A 122 13.14 -19.47 -4.96
CA CYS A 122 12.98 -20.38 -3.82
C CYS A 122 13.38 -21.78 -4.28
N ALA A 123 14.69 -22.04 -4.26
CA ALA A 123 15.22 -23.37 -4.44
C ALA A 123 14.70 -24.27 -3.31
N ALA A 124 13.99 -25.31 -3.72
CA ALA A 124 13.56 -26.41 -2.87
C ALA A 124 14.74 -27.02 -2.10
N GLU A 125 14.63 -27.05 -0.77
CA GLU A 125 15.17 -28.17 0.00
C GLU A 125 13.99 -29.00 0.50
N SER A 126 13.98 -30.25 0.05
CA SER A 126 13.02 -31.30 0.38
C SER A 126 13.05 -31.64 1.87
N SER A 127 11.88 -31.67 2.51
CA SER A 127 11.59 -32.63 3.58
C SER A 127 10.11 -32.98 3.58
N ASP A 128 9.86 -34.28 3.72
CA ASP A 128 8.63 -35.00 3.40
C ASP A 128 7.50 -34.90 4.46
N GLU A 129 6.28 -35.03 3.94
CA GLU A 129 5.04 -35.65 4.49
C GLU A 129 4.25 -35.03 5.69
N GLU A 130 3.00 -34.70 5.33
CA GLU A 130 1.69 -34.72 6.04
C GLU A 130 1.43 -33.86 7.29
N ASP A 131 0.46 -32.93 7.16
CA ASP A 131 -0.81 -32.97 7.91
C ASP A 131 -1.84 -32.00 7.30
N ASP A 132 -2.87 -32.57 6.67
CA ASP A 132 -4.14 -31.93 6.32
C ASP A 132 -5.04 -31.88 7.56
N LEU A 133 -5.73 -30.75 7.83
CA LEU A 133 -7.11 -30.72 8.34
C LEU A 133 -7.69 -29.27 8.35
N PHE A 134 -8.78 -29.11 7.59
CA PHE A 134 -9.76 -28.00 7.49
C PHE A 134 -9.48 -26.80 6.57
N ASN A 135 -9.92 -26.99 5.32
CA ASN A 135 -10.35 -25.99 4.36
C ASN A 135 -11.86 -26.20 4.13
N GLU A 136 -12.68 -25.18 4.35
CA GLU A 136 -13.96 -24.88 3.69
C GLU A 136 -14.06 -23.35 3.82
N ASP A 137 -13.92 -22.49 2.82
CA ASP A 137 -14.48 -22.50 1.47
C ASP A 137 -13.65 -21.49 0.64
N LEU A 138 -12.67 -21.99 -0.12
CA LEU A 138 -11.99 -21.36 -1.26
C LEU A 138 -11.16 -22.48 -1.92
N GLY A 139 -11.36 -22.65 -3.23
CA GLY A 139 -10.95 -23.82 -4.03
C GLY A 139 -9.56 -24.37 -3.71
N GLN A 140 -9.54 -25.63 -3.29
CA GLN A 140 -8.37 -26.39 -2.89
C GLN A 140 -7.55 -26.79 -4.13
N CYS A 141 -6.49 -26.05 -4.45
CA CYS A 141 -5.52 -26.51 -5.46
C CYS A 141 -4.73 -27.68 -4.88
N SER A 142 -4.98 -28.87 -5.42
CA SER A 142 -4.20 -30.07 -5.12
C SER A 142 -2.75 -29.87 -5.59
N SER A 143 -1.79 -29.95 -4.67
CA SER A 143 -0.35 -29.93 -4.94
C SER A 143 0.07 -31.13 -5.80
N SER A 144 -0.21 -31.05 -7.08
CA SER A 144 0.29 -31.95 -8.10
C SER A 144 1.60 -31.34 -8.63
N GLY A 145 2.72 -32.02 -8.38
CA GLY A 145 4.08 -31.51 -8.56
C GLY A 145 4.28 -30.65 -9.81
N ALA A 146 5.01 -29.54 -9.64
CA ALA A 146 5.25 -28.47 -10.62
C ALA A 146 5.24 -28.99 -12.05
N LYS A 147 4.08 -28.90 -12.71
CA LYS A 147 3.95 -29.30 -14.11
C LYS A 147 4.88 -28.41 -14.90
N LYS A 148 5.81 -29.03 -15.64
CA LYS A 148 6.75 -28.31 -16.48
C LYS A 148 5.93 -27.45 -17.46
N LYS A 149 6.02 -26.11 -17.33
CA LYS A 149 5.33 -25.17 -18.22
C LYS A 149 5.66 -25.51 -19.67
N ILE A 150 4.64 -25.57 -20.51
CA ILE A 150 4.79 -25.85 -21.94
C ILE A 150 4.68 -24.51 -22.68
N PRO A 151 5.79 -23.95 -23.21
CA PRO A 151 5.75 -22.63 -23.81
C PRO A 151 4.88 -22.60 -25.08
N LEU A 152 4.13 -21.52 -25.27
CA LEU A 152 3.41 -21.27 -26.52
C LEU A 152 4.38 -20.81 -27.62
N PRO A 153 4.05 -21.05 -28.91
CA PRO A 153 4.75 -20.42 -30.02
C PRO A 153 4.69 -18.88 -29.93
N LYS A 154 5.77 -18.19 -30.31
CA LYS A 154 5.84 -16.72 -30.23
C LYS A 154 4.72 -16.03 -31.00
N GLU A 155 4.36 -16.57 -32.17
CA GLU A 155 3.28 -16.05 -32.99
C GLU A 155 1.91 -16.14 -32.27
N ALA A 156 1.71 -17.17 -31.45
CA ALA A 156 0.49 -17.32 -30.66
C ALA A 156 0.44 -16.30 -29.51
N VAL A 157 1.57 -16.08 -28.81
CA VAL A 157 1.69 -15.05 -27.76
C VAL A 157 1.44 -13.65 -28.33
N GLU A 158 2.07 -13.32 -29.46
CA GLU A 158 1.85 -12.05 -30.15
C GLU A 158 0.40 -11.90 -30.64
N SER A 159 -0.22 -13.00 -31.09
CA SER A 159 -1.63 -12.97 -31.52
C SER A 159 -2.60 -12.73 -30.36
N LEU A 160 -2.31 -13.26 -29.16
CA LEU A 160 -3.05 -12.95 -27.94
C LEU A 160 -2.93 -11.47 -27.56
N MET A 161 -1.70 -10.92 -27.54
CA MET A 161 -1.46 -9.52 -27.20
C MET A 161 -2.15 -8.53 -28.16
N ASN A 162 -2.17 -8.85 -29.45
CA ASN A 162 -2.73 -7.97 -30.48
C ASN A 162 -4.23 -8.18 -30.70
N GLY A 163 -4.89 -9.07 -29.94
CA GLY A 163 -6.32 -9.37 -30.09
C GLY A 163 -6.67 -10.09 -31.39
N HIS A 164 -5.72 -10.81 -32.00
CA HIS A 164 -5.97 -11.64 -33.18
C HIS A 164 -6.57 -13.01 -32.83
N ILE A 165 -6.47 -13.41 -31.57
CA ILE A 165 -7.10 -14.61 -31.01
C ILE A 165 -8.10 -14.15 -29.95
N GLU A 166 -9.31 -14.70 -30.01
CA GLU A 166 -10.32 -14.58 -28.96
C GLU A 166 -10.50 -15.96 -28.33
N LEU A 167 -10.33 -16.04 -27.01
CA LEU A 167 -10.47 -17.30 -26.28
C LEU A 167 -11.96 -17.61 -26.06
N PRO A 168 -12.36 -18.90 -26.04
CA PRO A 168 -13.75 -19.28 -25.79
C PRO A 168 -14.28 -18.66 -24.49
N TYR A 169 -15.46 -18.05 -24.54
CA TYR A 169 -16.15 -17.44 -23.38
C TYR A 169 -15.45 -16.24 -22.71
N SER A 170 -14.32 -15.75 -23.23
CA SER A 170 -13.59 -14.63 -22.61
C SER A 170 -14.42 -13.33 -22.57
N ASN A 171 -15.36 -13.15 -23.49
CA ASN A 171 -16.30 -12.04 -23.53
C ASN A 171 -17.17 -11.90 -22.26
N LYS A 172 -17.36 -12.98 -21.48
CA LYS A 172 -18.04 -12.93 -20.17
C LYS A 172 -17.24 -12.19 -19.11
N PHE A 173 -15.94 -12.03 -19.32
CA PHE A 173 -14.98 -11.36 -18.43
C PHE A 173 -14.51 -10.05 -19.05
N SER A 174 -15.45 -9.25 -19.54
CA SER A 174 -15.16 -7.97 -20.17
C SER A 174 -14.44 -7.01 -19.20
N LEU A 175 -13.28 -6.51 -19.62
CA LEU A 175 -12.50 -5.51 -18.89
C LEU A 175 -12.57 -4.14 -19.59
N SER A 176 -12.24 -3.08 -18.87
CA SER A 176 -12.21 -1.74 -19.46
C SER A 176 -11.05 -1.59 -20.45
N SER A 177 -11.27 -0.89 -21.56
CA SER A 177 -10.21 -0.56 -22.51
C SER A 177 -9.10 0.27 -21.85
N ALA A 178 -7.85 0.03 -22.25
CA ALA A 178 -6.71 0.77 -21.73
C ALA A 178 -6.62 2.18 -22.34
N VAL A 179 -6.77 3.20 -21.50
CA VAL A 179 -6.53 4.62 -21.83
C VAL A 179 -5.07 4.95 -21.51
N PRO A 180 -4.27 5.49 -22.45
CA PRO A 180 -2.89 5.83 -22.19
C PRO A 180 -2.76 7.11 -21.35
N CYS A 181 -1.61 7.27 -20.68
CA CYS A 181 -1.27 8.49 -19.97
C CYS A 181 -1.39 9.78 -20.82
N PRO A 182 -1.97 10.87 -20.28
CA PRO A 182 -2.02 12.17 -20.94
C PRO A 182 -0.64 12.71 -21.34
N GLY A 183 0.40 12.38 -20.56
CA GLY A 183 1.79 12.73 -20.84
C GLY A 183 2.51 11.80 -21.81
N LYS A 184 1.88 10.70 -22.26
CA LYS A 184 2.45 9.69 -23.17
C LYS A 184 3.78 9.10 -22.67
N CYS A 185 3.81 8.68 -21.40
CA CYS A 185 5.00 8.03 -20.83
C CYS A 185 5.24 6.61 -21.34
N GLY A 186 4.22 5.95 -21.92
CA GLY A 186 4.32 4.55 -22.38
C GLY A 186 4.21 3.50 -21.26
N GLU A 187 4.28 3.92 -20.00
CA GLU A 187 4.31 3.03 -18.84
C GLU A 187 2.96 2.91 -18.12
N THR A 188 2.22 4.01 -17.99
CA THR A 188 0.97 4.07 -17.22
C THR A 188 -0.27 4.08 -18.12
N TYR A 189 -1.26 3.30 -17.70
CA TYR A 189 -2.53 3.10 -18.38
C TYR A 189 -3.68 3.18 -17.38
N TYR A 190 -4.88 3.49 -17.88
CA TYR A 190 -6.06 3.74 -17.06
C TYR A 190 -7.29 3.04 -17.62
N CYS A 191 -8.27 2.73 -16.77
CA CYS A 191 -9.53 2.12 -17.21
C CYS A 191 -10.49 3.12 -17.86
N SER A 192 -10.24 4.42 -17.71
CA SER A 192 -11.10 5.51 -18.21
C SER A 192 -10.34 6.84 -18.24
N GLU A 193 -10.87 7.81 -19.00
CA GLU A 193 -10.41 9.21 -18.96
C GLU A 193 -10.53 9.79 -17.56
N LEU A 194 -11.59 9.47 -16.82
CA LEU A 194 -11.78 9.93 -15.43
C LEU A 194 -10.64 9.49 -14.52
N CYS A 195 -10.19 8.23 -14.62
CA CYS A 195 -9.05 7.75 -13.84
C CYS A 195 -7.73 8.38 -14.31
N ALA A 196 -7.56 8.60 -15.62
CA ALA A 196 -6.38 9.28 -16.16
C ALA A 196 -6.28 10.72 -15.64
N ASP A 197 -7.39 11.46 -15.66
CA ASP A 197 -7.47 12.83 -15.17
C ASP A 197 -7.27 12.89 -13.65
N ALA A 198 -7.92 11.99 -12.90
CA ALA A 198 -7.78 11.94 -11.45
C ALA A 198 -6.33 11.65 -11.00
N ASP A 199 -5.64 10.72 -11.66
CA ASP A 199 -4.22 10.44 -11.39
C ASP A 199 -3.33 11.60 -11.82
N TRP A 200 -3.57 12.18 -12.99
CA TRP A 200 -2.81 13.32 -13.51
C TRP A 200 -2.88 14.53 -12.56
N GLU A 201 -4.09 14.85 -12.11
CA GLU A 201 -4.38 15.97 -11.23
C GLU A 201 -3.89 15.78 -9.79
N SER A 202 -3.76 14.52 -9.35
CA SER A 202 -3.42 14.19 -7.96
C SER A 202 -1.96 13.80 -7.79
N PHE A 203 -1.32 13.19 -8.80
CA PHE A 203 0.02 12.63 -8.65
C PHE A 203 0.85 12.71 -9.94
N HIS A 204 0.36 12.12 -11.02
CA HIS A 204 1.19 11.68 -12.13
C HIS A 204 1.78 12.81 -12.97
N SER A 205 1.14 13.98 -13.01
CA SER A 205 1.69 15.15 -13.73
C SER A 205 3.08 15.59 -13.25
N LEU A 206 3.45 15.27 -12.00
CA LEU A 206 4.79 15.53 -11.45
C LEU A 206 5.75 14.33 -11.54
N LEU A 207 5.22 13.13 -11.81
CA LEU A 207 5.97 11.87 -11.83
C LEU A 207 6.13 11.31 -13.26
N CYS A 208 5.53 11.96 -14.25
CA CYS A 208 5.50 11.48 -15.63
C CYS A 208 6.86 11.66 -16.33
N VAL A 209 7.33 10.58 -16.97
CA VAL A 209 8.56 10.55 -17.81
C VAL A 209 8.27 10.70 -19.31
N GLY A 210 7.06 11.11 -19.65
CA GLY A 210 6.58 11.20 -21.03
C GLY A 210 7.15 12.36 -21.83
N GLU A 211 6.64 12.52 -23.06
CA GLU A 211 7.14 13.48 -24.05
C GLU A 211 7.03 14.93 -23.58
N ASN A 212 6.03 15.22 -22.74
CA ASN A 212 5.76 16.57 -22.24
C ASN A 212 6.70 17.00 -21.09
N THR A 213 7.55 16.09 -20.60
CA THR A 213 8.48 16.37 -19.49
C THR A 213 9.82 16.85 -20.03
N GLY A 214 10.28 18.02 -19.56
CA GLY A 214 11.58 18.57 -19.96
C GLY A 214 12.75 17.64 -19.62
N THR A 215 13.79 17.64 -20.47
CA THR A 215 14.91 16.67 -20.41
C THR A 215 15.56 16.52 -19.03
N PRO A 216 15.94 17.60 -18.31
CA PRO A 216 16.61 17.45 -17.01
C PRO A 216 15.73 16.77 -15.95
N THR A 217 14.44 17.08 -15.94
CA THR A 217 13.47 16.45 -15.05
C THR A 217 13.24 14.99 -15.42
N LYS A 218 13.14 14.69 -16.72
CA LYS A 218 12.93 13.32 -17.20
C LYS A 218 14.08 12.39 -16.82
N GLU A 219 15.33 12.80 -17.03
CA GLU A 219 16.52 12.01 -16.64
C GLU A 219 16.52 11.68 -15.15
N ALA A 220 16.05 12.62 -14.35
CA ALA A 220 15.95 12.48 -12.92
C ALA A 220 14.87 11.51 -12.46
N LEU A 221 13.67 11.65 -13.05
CA LEU A 221 12.57 10.73 -12.78
C LEU A 221 12.93 9.30 -13.21
N LEU A 222 13.69 9.12 -14.30
CA LEU A 222 14.19 7.81 -14.71
C LEU A 222 15.16 7.21 -13.69
N LYS A 223 16.08 8.01 -13.13
CA LYS A 223 16.95 7.56 -12.03
C LYS A 223 16.16 7.19 -10.78
N PHE A 224 15.12 7.97 -10.48
CA PHE A 224 14.19 7.67 -9.39
C PHE A 224 13.49 6.32 -9.59
N VAL A 225 12.91 6.09 -10.77
CA VAL A 225 12.25 4.82 -11.13
C VAL A 225 13.23 3.65 -10.99
N GLN A 226 14.42 3.77 -11.57
CA GLN A 226 15.45 2.74 -11.49
C GLN A 226 15.84 2.42 -10.04
N HIS A 227 15.93 3.44 -9.19
CA HIS A 227 16.22 3.26 -7.77
C HIS A 227 15.08 2.57 -7.03
N ALA A 228 13.85 3.05 -7.21
CA ALA A 228 12.68 2.49 -6.54
C ALA A 228 12.47 1.02 -6.92
N ASP A 229 12.55 0.69 -8.22
CA ASP A 229 12.45 -0.68 -8.73
C ASP A 229 13.61 -1.58 -8.23
N GLY A 230 14.79 -1.00 -8.00
CA GLY A 230 15.98 -1.71 -7.51
C GLY A 230 16.08 -1.83 -5.99
N THR A 231 15.19 -1.17 -5.22
CA THR A 231 15.29 -1.11 -3.75
C THR A 231 13.97 -1.47 -3.08
N ASN A 232 12.96 -0.60 -3.13
CA ASN A 232 11.68 -0.81 -2.46
C ASN A 232 10.56 0.06 -3.08
N ASP A 233 9.40 -0.54 -3.36
CA ASP A 233 8.26 0.17 -3.93
C ASP A 233 7.66 1.27 -3.01
N ILE A 234 8.03 1.30 -1.72
CA ILE A 234 7.67 2.37 -0.77
C ILE A 234 8.07 3.77 -1.25
N PHE A 235 9.15 3.85 -2.03
CA PHE A 235 9.62 5.10 -2.63
C PHE A 235 8.56 5.69 -3.59
N TYR A 236 7.77 4.85 -4.27
CA TYR A 236 6.64 5.30 -5.10
C TYR A 236 5.51 5.89 -4.28
N LEU A 237 5.17 5.30 -3.13
CA LEU A 237 4.15 5.83 -2.23
C LEU A 237 4.54 7.19 -1.67
N ALA A 238 5.79 7.32 -1.23
CA ALA A 238 6.32 8.60 -0.75
C ALA A 238 6.32 9.67 -1.85
N ALA A 239 6.75 9.33 -3.07
CA ALA A 239 6.69 10.22 -4.22
C ALA A 239 5.26 10.66 -4.57
N LYS A 240 4.29 9.73 -4.52
CA LYS A 240 2.86 10.06 -4.71
C LYS A 240 2.34 10.98 -3.59
N ALA A 241 2.66 10.73 -2.32
CA ALA A 241 2.20 11.57 -1.20
C ALA A 241 2.73 13.01 -1.29
N ILE A 242 3.99 13.17 -1.69
CA ILE A 242 4.57 14.49 -1.94
C ILE A 242 3.90 15.16 -3.15
N SER A 243 3.77 14.43 -4.26
CA SER A 243 3.14 14.97 -5.47
C SER A 243 1.70 15.44 -5.21
N PHE A 244 0.94 14.65 -4.45
CA PHE A 244 -0.39 14.99 -3.95
C PHE A 244 -0.41 16.30 -3.18
N THR A 245 0.49 16.44 -2.21
CA THR A 245 0.56 17.65 -1.39
C THR A 245 0.88 18.88 -2.23
N VAL A 246 1.84 18.76 -3.16
CA VAL A 246 2.25 19.85 -4.04
C VAL A 246 1.12 20.26 -4.98
N LEU A 247 0.46 19.30 -5.65
CA LEU A 247 -0.62 19.57 -6.60
C LEU A 247 -1.86 20.13 -5.88
N ARG A 248 -2.18 19.59 -4.70
CA ARG A 248 -3.27 20.11 -3.86
C ARG A 248 -3.00 21.54 -3.40
N TYR A 249 -1.78 21.86 -2.96
CA TYR A 249 -1.41 23.24 -2.62
C TYR A 249 -1.59 24.17 -3.82
N ARG A 250 -1.12 23.77 -5.01
CA ARG A 250 -1.25 24.59 -6.23
C ARG A 250 -2.72 24.89 -6.54
N LYS A 251 -3.61 23.90 -6.39
CA LYS A 251 -5.06 24.08 -6.54
C LYS A 251 -5.63 25.06 -5.50
N LEU A 252 -5.28 24.90 -4.23
CA LEU A 252 -5.73 25.79 -3.15
C LEU A 252 -5.25 27.24 -3.36
N LYS A 253 -3.98 27.41 -3.74
CA LYS A 253 -3.38 28.72 -4.03
C LYS A 253 -4.06 29.39 -5.22
N ALA A 254 -4.34 28.63 -6.29
CA ALA A 254 -5.04 29.14 -7.46
C ALA A 254 -6.48 29.59 -7.13
N ALA A 255 -7.21 28.83 -6.32
CA ALA A 255 -8.55 29.19 -5.86
C ALA A 255 -8.53 30.47 -5.01
N GLN A 256 -7.58 30.61 -4.08
CA GLN A 256 -7.44 31.81 -3.27
C GLN A 256 -7.14 33.06 -4.13
N PHE A 257 -6.30 32.93 -5.16
CA PHE A 257 -6.04 34.03 -6.10
C PHE A 257 -7.27 34.41 -6.94
N GLN A 258 -8.19 33.49 -7.22
CA GLN A 258 -9.43 33.80 -7.93
C GLN A 258 -10.38 34.60 -7.01
N GLU A 259 -10.54 34.17 -5.76
CA GLU A 259 -11.34 34.88 -4.75
C GLU A 259 -10.80 36.29 -4.43
N GLN A 260 -9.47 36.45 -4.36
CA GLN A 260 -8.80 37.74 -4.14
C GLN A 260 -8.85 38.70 -5.33
N LYS A 261 -9.16 38.23 -6.54
CA LYS A 261 -9.41 39.13 -7.69
C LYS A 261 -10.82 39.72 -7.68
N GLU A 262 -11.73 39.13 -6.92
CA GLU A 262 -13.10 39.61 -6.75
C GLU A 262 -13.26 40.61 -5.58
N HIS A 263 -12.27 40.67 -4.68
CA HIS A 263 -12.22 41.61 -3.55
C HIS A 263 -10.86 42.34 -3.51
N ASP A 264 -10.86 43.68 -3.59
CA ASP A 264 -9.67 44.55 -3.72
C ASP A 264 -8.41 44.06 -2.95
N ALA A 265 -7.30 43.97 -3.68
CA ALA A 265 -6.06 43.31 -3.29
C ALA A 265 -5.38 43.89 -2.05
N GLN A 266 -4.99 43.01 -1.12
CA GLN A 266 -3.92 43.27 -0.14
C GLN A 266 -2.85 42.16 -0.17
N ASP A 267 -1.66 42.61 0.20
CA ASP A 267 -0.32 42.05 -0.04
C ASP A 267 -0.10 40.61 0.44
N GLY A 268 0.67 39.85 -0.33
CA GLY A 268 0.99 38.44 -0.08
C GLY A 268 1.89 38.28 1.15
N ASN A 269 1.43 37.48 2.12
CA ASN A 269 2.16 37.20 3.35
C ASN A 269 2.70 35.76 3.32
N ASP A 270 3.99 35.54 3.61
CA ASP A 270 4.62 34.19 3.71
C ASP A 270 3.87 33.25 4.69
N ASN A 271 3.08 33.83 5.61
CA ASN A 271 2.20 33.10 6.52
C ASN A 271 0.96 32.50 5.83
N SER A 272 0.45 33.09 4.75
CA SER A 272 -0.69 32.52 4.00
C SER A 272 -0.29 31.30 3.19
N ASP A 273 0.87 31.34 2.53
CA ASP A 273 1.39 30.22 1.74
C ASP A 273 1.67 28.99 2.63
N PHE A 274 2.26 29.18 3.81
CA PHE A 274 2.46 28.07 4.73
C PHE A 274 1.14 27.49 5.29
N SER A 275 0.12 28.33 5.52
CA SER A 275 -1.21 27.87 5.91
C SER A 275 -1.87 27.01 4.83
N LEU A 276 -1.77 27.41 3.56
CA LEU A 276 -2.24 26.59 2.43
C LEU A 276 -1.49 25.26 2.35
N LEU A 277 -0.17 25.27 2.62
CA LEU A 277 0.63 24.06 2.63
C LEU A 277 0.18 23.10 3.75
N LEU A 278 -0.07 23.60 4.96
CA LEU A 278 -0.63 22.81 6.06
C LEU A 278 -1.99 22.20 5.68
N GLN A 279 -2.85 22.96 5.00
CA GLN A 279 -4.14 22.46 4.50
C GLN A 279 -3.96 21.38 3.41
N ALA A 280 -2.99 21.54 2.52
CA ALA A 280 -2.67 20.55 1.50
C ALA A 280 -2.06 19.26 2.08
N TRP A 281 -1.22 19.39 3.11
CA TRP A 281 -0.56 18.29 3.81
C TRP A 281 -1.50 17.51 4.74
N ARG A 282 -2.59 18.14 5.19
CA ARG A 282 -3.52 17.57 6.19
C ARG A 282 -3.94 16.13 5.91
N PRO A 283 -4.31 15.69 4.70
CA PRO A 283 -4.68 14.30 4.46
C PRO A 283 -3.55 13.30 4.76
N VAL A 284 -2.30 13.65 4.43
CA VAL A 284 -1.11 12.83 4.72
C VAL A 284 -0.82 12.82 6.22
N SER A 285 -0.95 13.96 6.89
CA SER A 285 -0.68 14.04 8.33
C SER A 285 -1.67 13.26 9.20
N MET A 286 -2.87 12.97 8.67
CA MET A 286 -3.84 12.13 9.36
C MET A 286 -3.44 10.66 9.39
N GLY A 287 -2.41 10.23 8.65
CA GLY A 287 -1.84 8.88 8.73
C GLY A 287 -0.93 8.66 9.94
N TYR A 288 -0.37 9.71 10.54
CA TYR A 288 0.55 9.54 11.68
C TYR A 288 -0.17 8.87 12.87
N LYS A 289 0.42 7.77 13.35
CA LYS A 289 0.01 7.05 14.57
C LYS A 289 0.88 7.49 15.74
N ARG A 290 0.31 7.55 16.95
CA ARG A 290 1.08 7.76 18.18
C ARG A 290 1.69 6.42 18.61
N SER A 291 3.01 6.31 18.64
CA SER A 291 3.69 5.18 19.29
C SER A 291 3.99 5.52 20.75
N SER A 292 3.67 4.59 21.65
CA SER A 292 4.01 4.70 23.08
C SER A 292 5.46 4.28 23.38
N LYS A 293 6.18 3.73 22.40
CA LYS A 293 7.54 3.22 22.55
C LYS A 293 8.52 4.01 21.68
N ALA A 294 9.51 4.63 22.33
CA ALA A 294 10.79 4.88 21.70
C ALA A 294 11.56 3.55 21.65
N ARG A 295 12.00 3.15 20.44
CA ARG A 295 12.82 1.96 20.15
C ARG A 295 12.10 0.61 20.31
N THR A 296 11.45 0.17 19.25
CA THR A 296 11.44 -1.25 18.87
C THR A 296 11.43 -1.29 17.35
N ALA A 297 12.40 -2.00 16.78
CA ALA A 297 12.62 -2.16 15.35
C ALA A 297 11.37 -2.76 14.67
N LEU A 298 10.76 -2.04 13.72
CA LEU A 298 9.58 -2.48 12.94
C LEU A 298 9.95 -3.55 11.90
N LYS A 299 9.79 -4.85 12.21
CA LYS A 299 10.10 -5.93 11.25
C LYS A 299 9.15 -5.87 10.06
N PHE A 300 9.73 -5.81 8.87
CA PHE A 300 9.01 -6.07 7.62
C PHE A 300 8.70 -7.57 7.59
N HIS A 301 7.50 -7.97 8.02
CA HIS A 301 6.95 -9.26 7.64
C HIS A 301 6.19 -9.06 6.34
N CYS A 302 6.85 -9.44 5.24
CA CYS A 302 6.11 -9.99 4.11
C CYS A 302 5.44 -11.27 4.65
N VAL A 303 4.18 -11.18 5.09
CA VAL A 303 3.41 -12.38 5.42
C VAL A 303 3.00 -13.01 4.10
N SER A 304 3.94 -13.75 3.53
CA SER A 304 3.62 -15.02 2.93
C SER A 304 4.42 -16.09 3.68
N VAL A 305 3.65 -17.02 4.26
CA VAL A 305 3.98 -18.41 4.57
C VAL A 305 4.57 -18.74 5.95
N ARG A 306 3.85 -19.66 6.60
CA ARG A 306 4.29 -20.84 7.38
C ARG A 306 5.81 -20.93 7.55
N HIS A 307 6.30 -21.03 8.79
CA HIS A 307 7.24 -22.06 9.26
C HIS A 307 7.54 -21.79 10.74
N GLY A 308 7.45 -22.84 11.56
CA GLY A 308 7.72 -22.76 13.00
C GLY A 308 9.20 -22.53 13.30
N LEU A 309 9.47 -21.62 14.25
CA LEU A 309 10.81 -21.40 14.81
C LEU A 309 10.95 -22.11 16.16
N ASP A 310 12.13 -22.72 16.35
CA ASP A 310 12.52 -23.56 17.48
C ASP A 310 12.69 -22.75 18.80
N MET A 311 12.39 -23.38 19.93
CA MET A 311 12.16 -22.78 21.25
C MET A 311 13.41 -22.24 21.98
N SER A 312 14.61 -22.24 21.38
CA SER A 312 15.85 -21.83 22.06
C SER A 312 16.24 -20.35 21.93
N ASP A 313 15.69 -19.59 20.96
CA ASP A 313 16.03 -18.17 20.77
C ASP A 313 15.09 -17.18 21.51
N ALA A 314 13.90 -17.63 21.89
CA ALA A 314 12.93 -16.86 22.67
C ALA A 314 13.48 -16.44 24.06
N ALA A 315 14.36 -17.25 24.66
CA ALA A 315 14.97 -16.97 25.96
C ALA A 315 16.04 -15.87 25.92
N ARG A 316 16.63 -15.61 24.74
CA ARG A 316 17.65 -14.57 24.53
C ARG A 316 16.99 -13.21 24.25
N TYR A 317 15.91 -13.19 23.47
CA TYR A 317 15.06 -12.00 23.24
C TYR A 317 14.36 -11.50 24.53
N ALA A 318 13.88 -12.41 25.38
CA ALA A 318 13.21 -12.05 26.64
C ALA A 318 14.14 -11.31 27.64
N ARG A 319 15.46 -11.57 27.60
CA ARG A 319 16.44 -10.90 28.49
C ARG A 319 16.81 -9.49 28.03
N VAL A 320 16.85 -9.25 26.72
CA VAL A 320 17.11 -7.90 26.16
C VAL A 320 15.89 -7.00 26.33
N ALA A 321 14.68 -7.53 26.10
CA ALA A 321 13.43 -6.82 26.34
C ALA A 321 13.29 -6.38 27.82
N ALA A 322 13.59 -7.27 28.78
CA ALA A 322 13.49 -6.97 30.21
C ALA A 322 14.45 -5.87 30.71
N LEU A 323 15.60 -5.67 30.06
CA LEU A 323 16.57 -4.62 30.41
C LEU A 323 16.18 -3.24 29.86
N VAL A 324 15.43 -3.18 28.75
CA VAL A 324 14.97 -1.93 28.12
C VAL A 324 13.76 -1.32 28.86
N PHE A 325 12.93 -2.13 29.51
CA PHE A 325 11.76 -1.66 30.28
C PHE A 325 12.10 -0.78 31.50
N ALA A 326 13.36 -0.74 31.95
CA ALA A 326 13.74 -0.07 33.19
C ALA A 326 14.06 1.44 33.06
N SER A 327 14.12 2.03 31.85
CA SER A 327 14.62 3.41 31.71
C SER A 327 13.95 4.32 30.67
N ALA A 328 12.78 3.99 30.12
CA ALA A 328 12.15 4.84 29.11
C ALA A 328 11.50 6.09 29.72
N SER A 329 12.12 7.26 29.53
CA SER A 329 11.53 8.58 29.80
C SER A 329 10.46 8.92 28.76
N THR A 330 9.32 9.42 29.23
CA THR A 330 8.16 9.84 28.44
C THR A 330 8.45 11.10 27.61
N SER A 331 8.90 10.94 26.37
CA SER A 331 8.80 11.98 25.34
C SER A 331 8.24 11.38 24.06
N VAL A 332 7.07 11.87 23.63
CA VAL A 332 6.36 11.45 22.43
C VAL A 332 7.01 12.10 21.20
N SER A 333 7.74 11.34 20.39
CA SER A 333 8.25 11.78 19.09
C SER A 333 7.54 11.03 17.96
N VAL A 334 7.26 11.72 16.87
CA VAL A 334 6.97 11.05 15.59
C VAL A 334 8.31 10.52 15.11
N LEU A 335 8.41 9.21 14.89
CA LEU A 335 9.68 8.57 14.60
C LEU A 335 9.99 8.67 13.10
N VAL A 336 11.24 9.03 12.78
CA VAL A 336 11.72 9.09 11.40
C VAL A 336 12.05 7.67 10.91
N TRP A 337 11.78 7.33 9.65
CA TRP A 337 11.95 5.98 9.10
C TRP A 337 13.28 5.31 9.47
N TRP A 338 14.40 5.97 9.18
CA TRP A 338 15.70 5.39 9.50
C TRP A 338 15.94 5.24 10.99
N GLU A 339 15.13 5.81 11.89
CA GLU A 339 15.23 5.56 13.34
C GLU A 339 14.31 4.44 13.85
N CYS A 340 13.30 4.03 13.07
CA CYS A 340 12.26 3.09 13.53
C CYS A 340 12.10 1.81 12.69
N VAL A 341 12.55 1.76 11.44
CA VAL A 341 12.53 0.53 10.62
C VAL A 341 13.28 -0.61 11.31
N ALA A 342 12.88 -1.87 11.16
CA ALA A 342 13.66 -2.95 11.75
C ALA A 342 15.00 -3.16 11.09
N LEU A 343 15.88 -3.75 11.89
CA LEU A 343 17.01 -4.48 11.38
C LEU A 343 16.52 -5.79 10.73
N PRO A 344 16.90 -6.06 9.47
CA PRO A 344 16.79 -7.38 8.88
C PRO A 344 17.44 -8.45 9.76
N ASP A 345 16.97 -9.69 9.67
CA ASP A 345 17.49 -10.80 10.51
C ASP A 345 18.97 -11.13 10.24
N ASP A 346 19.49 -10.73 9.08
CA ASP A 346 20.88 -10.86 8.67
C ASP A 346 21.77 -9.67 9.08
N VAL A 347 21.21 -8.63 9.69
CA VAL A 347 21.96 -7.46 10.19
C VAL A 347 22.17 -7.61 11.70
N ASP A 348 23.43 -7.78 12.11
CA ASP A 348 23.81 -7.81 13.53
C ASP A 348 23.54 -6.43 14.16
N CYS A 349 23.16 -6.43 15.44
CA CYS A 349 22.99 -5.20 16.23
C CYS A 349 24.24 -4.32 16.27
N CYS A 350 25.43 -4.88 16.06
CA CYS A 350 26.66 -4.08 15.94
C CYS A 350 26.74 -3.27 14.65
N ASP A 351 26.01 -3.66 13.61
CA ASP A 351 25.99 -3.01 12.29
C ASP A 351 24.78 -2.08 12.12
N GLU A 352 23.96 -1.92 13.16
CA GLU A 352 22.77 -1.06 13.16
C GLU A 352 23.11 0.36 12.68
N GLU A 353 24.11 1.03 13.25
CA GLU A 353 24.47 2.40 12.86
C GLU A 353 24.84 2.51 11.37
N SER A 354 25.50 1.48 10.82
CA SER A 354 25.85 1.42 9.39
C SER A 354 24.60 1.24 8.53
N PHE A 355 23.73 0.29 8.87
CA PHE A 355 22.47 0.05 8.17
C PHE A 355 21.58 1.30 8.15
N ARG A 356 21.45 1.96 9.31
CA ARG A 356 20.70 3.21 9.48
C ARG A 356 21.30 4.35 8.63
N GLY A 357 22.63 4.41 8.58
CA GLY A 357 23.38 5.32 7.72
C GLY A 357 23.11 5.10 6.24
N GLN A 358 23.10 3.83 5.78
CA GLN A 358 22.77 3.47 4.40
C GLN A 358 21.34 3.86 4.05
N ILE A 359 20.36 3.63 4.92
CA ILE A 359 18.97 4.07 4.71
C ILE A 359 18.86 5.59 4.57
N ARG A 360 19.58 6.33 5.44
CA ARG A 360 19.63 7.79 5.38
C ARG A 360 20.30 8.30 4.10
N GLU A 361 21.36 7.61 3.64
CA GLU A 361 22.05 7.92 2.39
C GLU A 361 21.15 7.64 1.18
N LEU A 362 20.45 6.51 1.15
CA LEU A 362 19.44 6.19 0.13
C LEU A 362 18.39 7.31 0.05
N ALA A 363 17.84 7.75 1.17
CA ALA A 363 16.88 8.86 1.21
C ALA A 363 17.50 10.23 0.83
N PHE A 364 18.79 10.45 1.05
CA PHE A 364 19.50 11.69 0.72
C PHE A 364 19.87 11.79 -0.77
N GLU A 365 20.46 10.73 -1.36
CA GLU A 365 20.71 10.65 -2.81
C GLU A 365 19.43 10.82 -3.62
N PHE A 366 18.31 10.42 -3.02
CA PHE A 366 16.97 10.48 -3.57
C PHE A 366 16.30 11.85 -3.49
N ASN A 367 16.84 12.81 -2.71
CA ASN A 367 16.12 14.05 -2.42
C ASN A 367 15.76 14.80 -3.72
N PHE A 368 14.47 14.69 -4.08
CA PHE A 368 13.75 15.22 -5.24
C PHE A 368 14.01 16.73 -5.47
N CYS A 369 14.58 17.42 -4.47
CA CYS A 369 14.99 18.81 -4.41
C CYS A 369 15.69 19.38 -5.65
N TYR A 370 16.47 18.60 -6.40
CA TYR A 370 17.33 19.17 -7.45
C TYR A 370 16.68 19.27 -8.84
N LEU A 371 15.46 18.76 -9.02
CA LEU A 371 15.03 18.31 -10.36
C LEU A 371 13.82 19.04 -10.93
N LEU A 372 13.21 19.91 -10.13
CA LEU A 372 12.01 20.66 -10.52
C LEU A 372 12.10 22.12 -10.05
N ASN A 373 11.73 23.05 -10.94
CA ASN A 373 11.59 24.48 -10.66
C ASN A 373 10.36 24.76 -9.78
N PHE A 374 10.34 24.22 -8.56
CA PHE A 374 9.32 24.52 -7.56
C PHE A 374 9.62 25.82 -6.81
N GLU A 375 8.57 26.44 -6.25
CA GLU A 375 8.69 27.55 -5.29
C GLU A 375 9.64 27.15 -4.13
N ILE A 376 10.40 28.11 -3.60
CA ILE A 376 11.42 27.90 -2.54
C ILE A 376 10.83 27.16 -1.33
N LEU A 377 9.56 27.43 -1.00
CA LEU A 377 8.83 26.79 0.10
C LEU A 377 8.82 25.25 -0.02
N PHE A 378 8.67 24.71 -1.23
CA PHE A 378 8.67 23.27 -1.45
C PHE A 378 10.06 22.67 -1.32
N LYS A 379 11.04 23.30 -1.98
CA LYS A 379 12.44 22.85 -1.98
C LYS A 379 13.02 22.74 -0.57
N CYS A 380 12.56 23.57 0.37
CA CYS A 380 13.16 23.64 1.69
C CYS A 380 12.32 23.00 2.80
N VAL A 381 11.04 22.69 2.55
CA VAL A 381 10.13 22.18 3.59
C VAL A 381 9.59 20.81 3.24
N VAL A 382 8.89 20.65 2.10
CA VAL A 382 8.22 19.38 1.75
C VAL A 382 9.19 18.29 1.32
N PHE A 383 10.31 18.69 0.70
CA PHE A 383 11.37 17.78 0.28
C PHE A 383 12.50 17.67 1.30
N SER A 384 12.30 18.10 2.56
CA SER A 384 13.32 17.86 3.58
C SER A 384 13.48 16.35 3.79
N LEU A 385 14.71 15.93 4.08
CA LEU A 385 14.98 14.52 4.36
C LEU A 385 14.13 14.03 5.53
N GLU A 386 13.92 14.91 6.51
CA GLU A 386 13.08 14.66 7.69
C GLU A 386 11.61 14.37 7.31
N ILE A 387 10.98 15.21 6.47
CA ILE A 387 9.61 14.94 6.00
C ILE A 387 9.55 13.63 5.22
N TYR A 388 10.53 13.39 4.37
CA TYR A 388 10.61 12.16 3.58
C TYR A 388 10.66 10.90 4.47
N GLY A 389 11.55 10.90 5.46
CA GLY A 389 11.66 9.82 6.44
C GLY A 389 10.40 9.65 7.29
N HIS A 390 9.68 10.74 7.61
CA HIS A 390 8.41 10.65 8.31
C HIS A 390 7.28 10.07 7.44
N ILE A 391 7.24 10.40 6.15
CA ILE A 391 6.28 9.80 5.21
C ILE A 391 6.49 8.30 5.13
N ILE A 392 7.75 7.86 4.96
CA ILE A 392 8.04 6.42 4.91
C ILE A 392 7.68 5.77 6.25
N GLY A 393 8.10 6.34 7.38
CA GLY A 393 7.76 5.80 8.71
C GLY A 393 6.25 5.75 8.98
N MET A 394 5.48 6.69 8.42
CA MET A 394 4.02 6.65 8.45
C MET A 394 3.49 5.49 7.63
N PHE A 395 4.01 5.27 6.44
CA PHE A 395 3.60 4.15 5.60
C PHE A 395 3.96 2.79 6.21
N GLU A 396 5.12 2.64 6.85
CA GLU A 396 5.50 1.40 7.56
C GLU A 396 4.47 0.99 8.64
N LEU A 397 3.79 1.96 9.26
CA LEU A 397 2.82 1.71 10.35
C LEU A 397 1.35 1.64 9.88
N ASN A 398 1.09 1.93 8.61
CA ASN A 398 -0.26 2.10 8.07
C ASN A 398 -0.52 1.40 6.73
N ASN A 399 0.52 0.99 6.01
CA ASN A 399 0.36 0.36 4.71
C ASN A 399 -0.37 -0.97 4.85
N LEU A 400 -1.30 -1.19 3.93
CA LEU A 400 -1.86 -2.50 3.68
C LEU A 400 -1.56 -2.95 2.27
N ASP A 401 -1.60 -4.26 2.12
CA ASP A 401 -1.59 -4.91 0.84
C ASP A 401 -2.80 -4.45 0.02
N LEU A 402 -2.49 -3.93 -1.16
CA LEU A 402 -3.46 -3.73 -2.22
C LEU A 402 -3.52 -5.04 -3.00
N VAL A 403 -4.68 -5.71 -2.95
CA VAL A 403 -4.91 -6.95 -3.68
C VAL A 403 -6.17 -6.81 -4.53
N VAL A 404 -6.05 -7.10 -5.83
CA VAL A 404 -7.19 -7.19 -6.76
C VAL A 404 -7.15 -8.56 -7.43
N ALA A 405 -8.24 -9.33 -7.28
CA ALA A 405 -8.35 -10.69 -7.81
C ALA A 405 -8.18 -10.72 -9.34
N SER A 406 -7.58 -11.81 -9.83
CA SER A 406 -7.26 -11.96 -11.25
C SER A 406 -8.49 -12.36 -12.05
N PRO A 407 -8.91 -11.58 -13.07
CA PRO A 407 -9.98 -12.01 -13.96
C PRO A 407 -9.56 -13.20 -14.85
N VAL A 408 -8.26 -13.49 -14.95
CA VAL A 408 -7.74 -14.68 -15.64
C VAL A 408 -8.00 -15.93 -14.80
N GLU A 409 -7.93 -15.84 -13.47
CA GLU A 409 -8.33 -16.91 -12.56
C GLU A 409 -9.82 -17.22 -12.71
N ASP A 410 -10.66 -16.19 -12.56
CA ASP A 410 -12.12 -16.31 -12.70
C ASP A 410 -12.49 -16.93 -14.06
N TYR A 411 -11.76 -16.54 -15.12
CA TYR A 411 -11.94 -17.11 -16.45
C TYR A 411 -11.66 -18.61 -16.49
N PHE A 412 -10.53 -19.07 -15.97
CA PHE A 412 -10.18 -20.48 -16.00
C PHE A 412 -11.03 -21.32 -15.05
N LEU A 413 -11.43 -20.79 -13.89
CA LEU A 413 -12.41 -21.42 -12.99
C LEU A 413 -13.75 -21.60 -13.71
N TYR A 414 -14.23 -20.58 -14.42
CA TYR A 414 -15.44 -20.69 -15.21
C TYR A 414 -15.36 -21.77 -16.30
N ILE A 415 -14.20 -21.91 -16.97
CA ILE A 415 -14.00 -23.00 -17.95
C ILE A 415 -14.03 -24.36 -17.26
N ASP A 416 -13.44 -24.48 -16.07
CA ASP A 416 -13.40 -25.73 -15.31
C ASP A 416 -14.80 -26.18 -14.85
N ASP A 417 -15.67 -25.22 -14.53
CA ASP A 417 -17.06 -25.41 -14.09
C ASP A 417 -18.07 -25.66 -15.24
N LEU A 418 -17.64 -25.60 -16.50
CA LEU A 418 -18.51 -25.87 -17.65
C LEU A 418 -19.01 -27.33 -17.66
N GLN A 419 -20.18 -27.53 -18.28
CA GLN A 419 -20.65 -28.89 -18.59
C GLN A 419 -19.66 -29.62 -19.50
N GLN A 420 -19.51 -30.93 -19.30
CA GLN A 420 -18.46 -31.76 -19.94
C GLN A 420 -18.26 -31.49 -21.45
N VAL A 421 -19.35 -31.37 -22.21
CA VAL A 421 -19.28 -31.16 -23.67
C VAL A 421 -18.71 -29.78 -24.02
N ASP A 422 -19.17 -28.74 -23.34
CA ASP A 422 -18.70 -27.36 -23.55
C ASP A 422 -17.28 -27.18 -23.02
N LYS A 423 -16.96 -27.82 -21.89
CA LYS A 423 -15.62 -27.86 -21.30
C LYS A 423 -14.60 -28.47 -22.26
N GLU A 424 -14.87 -29.66 -22.78
CA GLU A 424 -13.98 -30.32 -23.75
C GLU A 424 -13.79 -29.50 -25.03
N GLN A 425 -14.81 -28.74 -25.46
CA GLN A 425 -14.70 -27.86 -26.61
C GLN A 425 -13.83 -26.65 -26.31
N ALA A 426 -14.01 -26.00 -25.15
CA ALA A 426 -13.22 -24.84 -24.75
C ALA A 426 -11.75 -25.21 -24.50
N GLU A 427 -11.50 -26.31 -23.80
CA GLU A 427 -10.17 -26.80 -23.44
C GLU A 427 -9.30 -27.12 -24.67
N ARG A 428 -9.88 -27.43 -25.84
CA ARG A 428 -9.09 -27.57 -27.08
C ARG A 428 -8.27 -26.33 -27.41
N THR A 429 -8.76 -25.15 -27.04
CA THR A 429 -8.09 -23.87 -27.28
C THR A 429 -7.41 -23.35 -26.02
N THR A 430 -8.03 -23.52 -24.85
CA THR A 430 -7.54 -22.90 -23.60
C THR A 430 -6.49 -23.74 -22.87
N ARG A 431 -6.48 -25.08 -23.05
CA ARG A 431 -5.54 -25.97 -22.35
C ARG A 431 -4.06 -25.64 -22.65
N PRO A 432 -3.62 -25.42 -23.91
CA PRO A 432 -2.25 -25.04 -24.19
C PRO A 432 -1.86 -23.71 -23.52
N VAL A 433 -2.81 -22.79 -23.39
CA VAL A 433 -2.60 -21.50 -22.73
C VAL A 433 -2.44 -21.68 -21.22
N LEU A 434 -3.31 -22.47 -20.60
CA LEU A 434 -3.23 -22.80 -19.17
C LEU A 434 -1.93 -23.56 -18.85
N ASP A 435 -1.53 -24.52 -19.68
CA ASP A 435 -0.28 -25.27 -19.51
C ASP A 435 0.98 -24.39 -19.68
N ALA A 436 0.88 -23.28 -20.44
CA ALA A 436 1.95 -22.30 -20.57
C ALA A 436 2.05 -21.37 -19.37
N LEU A 437 0.92 -20.99 -18.78
CA LEU A 437 0.86 -20.20 -17.55
C LEU A 437 1.31 -21.02 -16.32
N GLY A 438 0.96 -22.30 -16.25
CA GLY A 438 1.14 -23.10 -15.04
C GLY A 438 0.29 -22.52 -13.90
N ASP A 439 0.84 -22.47 -12.69
CA ASP A 439 0.15 -21.93 -11.51
C ASP A 439 0.03 -20.39 -11.52
N GLU A 440 0.70 -19.72 -12.45
CA GLU A 440 0.72 -18.25 -12.48
C GLU A 440 -0.53 -17.61 -13.11
N TYR A 441 -1.51 -18.41 -13.55
CA TYR A 441 -2.78 -17.90 -14.07
C TYR A 441 -3.61 -17.15 -13.01
N SER A 442 -3.43 -17.52 -11.73
CA SER A 442 -4.13 -16.93 -10.58
C SER A 442 -3.41 -15.73 -9.95
N MET A 443 -2.33 -15.24 -10.56
CA MET A 443 -1.61 -14.09 -10.02
C MET A 443 -2.50 -12.85 -9.97
N CYS A 444 -2.80 -12.40 -8.75
CA CYS A 444 -3.56 -11.19 -8.47
C CYS A 444 -2.70 -9.93 -8.65
N CYS A 445 -3.36 -8.78 -8.81
CA CYS A 445 -2.64 -7.51 -8.72
C CYS A 445 -2.23 -7.30 -7.27
N GLN A 446 -0.94 -7.05 -7.06
CA GLN A 446 -0.34 -6.80 -5.75
C GLN A 446 0.27 -5.40 -5.72
N GLY A 447 0.09 -4.73 -4.59
CA GLY A 447 0.63 -3.41 -4.37
C GLY A 447 0.57 -3.03 -2.91
N SER A 448 0.89 -1.77 -2.64
CA SER A 448 0.77 -1.18 -1.31
C SER A 448 -0.04 0.10 -1.41
N ALA A 449 -0.85 0.38 -0.40
CA ALA A 449 -1.68 1.57 -0.36
C ALA A 449 -1.94 2.05 1.07
N PHE A 450 -2.27 3.34 1.17
CA PHE A 450 -2.68 3.98 2.40
C PHE A 450 -4.17 4.35 2.35
N PHE A 451 -4.93 3.78 3.28
CA PHE A 451 -6.39 3.91 3.39
C PHE A 451 -6.75 4.73 4.64
N PRO A 452 -7.19 6.00 4.52
CA PRO A 452 -7.26 6.90 5.68
C PRO A 452 -8.23 6.49 6.78
N LEU A 453 -9.38 5.89 6.44
CA LEU A 453 -10.38 5.44 7.42
C LEU A 453 -10.00 4.07 7.96
N GLN A 454 -9.65 3.13 7.09
CA GLN A 454 -9.27 1.78 7.52
C GLN A 454 -8.02 1.83 8.43
N SER A 455 -7.05 2.72 8.17
CA SER A 455 -5.84 2.85 8.99
C SER A 455 -6.11 3.30 10.43
N CYS A 456 -7.34 3.78 10.71
CA CYS A 456 -7.82 4.11 12.05
C CYS A 456 -8.48 2.94 12.77
N MET A 457 -8.69 1.78 12.14
CA MET A 457 -9.26 0.59 12.79
C MET A 457 -8.21 -0.08 13.67
N ASN A 458 -8.53 -0.30 14.94
CA ASN A 458 -7.63 -0.92 15.90
C ASN A 458 -7.64 -2.45 15.81
N HIS A 459 -6.59 -3.05 16.36
CA HIS A 459 -6.43 -4.49 16.42
C HIS A 459 -7.27 -5.14 17.53
N SER A 460 -7.81 -6.32 17.25
CA SER A 460 -8.26 -7.30 18.24
C SER A 460 -7.94 -8.71 17.77
N CYS A 461 -7.44 -9.60 18.65
CA CYS A 461 -7.32 -11.03 18.34
C CYS A 461 -8.68 -11.76 18.34
N ARG A 462 -9.76 -11.03 18.61
CA ARG A 462 -11.16 -11.45 18.43
C ARG A 462 -11.87 -10.31 17.69
N PRO A 463 -11.56 -10.09 16.41
CA PRO A 463 -12.05 -8.95 15.66
C PRO A 463 -13.56 -9.04 15.44
N ASN A 464 -14.19 -7.92 15.11
CA ASN A 464 -15.60 -7.88 14.72
C ASN A 464 -15.82 -7.49 13.26
N ALA A 465 -14.74 -7.16 12.55
CA ALA A 465 -14.72 -6.98 11.11
C ALA A 465 -13.44 -7.57 10.50
N LYS A 466 -13.44 -7.79 9.18
CA LYS A 466 -12.28 -8.26 8.42
C LYS A 466 -12.20 -7.58 7.06
N ALA A 467 -10.98 -7.49 6.51
CA ALA A 467 -10.80 -7.15 5.11
C ALA A 467 -11.30 -8.31 4.24
N PHE A 468 -12.13 -8.01 3.24
CA PHE A 468 -12.70 -9.01 2.35
C PHE A 468 -13.09 -8.40 1.01
N LYS A 469 -12.57 -8.95 -0.09
CA LYS A 469 -12.95 -8.58 -1.45
C LYS A 469 -14.12 -9.46 -1.89
N ARG A 470 -15.27 -8.84 -2.17
CA ARG A 470 -16.40 -9.54 -2.79
C ARG A 470 -16.20 -9.65 -4.30
N GLU A 471 -16.98 -10.49 -4.97
CA GLU A 471 -16.90 -10.70 -6.42
C GLU A 471 -17.09 -9.39 -7.22
N GLU A 472 -17.88 -8.46 -6.69
CA GLU A 472 -18.11 -7.14 -7.28
C GLU A 472 -16.96 -6.13 -7.04
N ASP A 473 -16.06 -6.38 -6.10
CA ASP A 473 -15.00 -5.44 -5.69
C ASP A 473 -13.73 -5.62 -6.54
N ARG A 474 -13.81 -5.11 -7.79
CA ARG A 474 -12.76 -5.27 -8.83
C ARG A 474 -11.72 -4.15 -8.90
N ASP A 475 -11.60 -3.36 -7.84
CA ASP A 475 -10.65 -2.24 -7.72
C ASP A 475 -9.73 -2.43 -6.51
N GLY A 476 -8.80 -1.50 -6.27
CA GLY A 476 -7.89 -1.53 -5.14
C GLY A 476 -8.44 -0.92 -3.84
N GLN A 477 -9.75 -0.61 -3.73
CA GLN A 477 -10.31 -0.01 -2.51
C GLN A 477 -10.28 -1.01 -1.34
N ALA A 478 -10.00 -0.56 -0.11
CA ALA A 478 -10.09 -1.46 1.04
C ALA A 478 -11.57 -1.75 1.34
N THR A 479 -11.96 -3.02 1.38
CA THR A 479 -13.33 -3.44 1.66
C THR A 479 -13.36 -4.20 2.98
N ILE A 480 -14.14 -3.72 3.93
CA ILE A 480 -14.26 -4.25 5.28
C ILE A 480 -15.70 -4.72 5.48
N ILE A 481 -15.86 -5.98 5.88
CA ILE A 481 -17.16 -6.57 6.23
C ILE A 481 -17.19 -6.95 7.71
N ALA A 482 -18.38 -6.99 8.28
CA ALA A 482 -18.58 -7.45 9.64
C ALA A 482 -18.49 -8.99 9.71
N VAL A 483 -17.77 -9.52 10.71
CA VAL A 483 -17.71 -10.99 10.97
C VAL A 483 -18.70 -11.45 12.04
N ARG A 484 -19.35 -10.49 12.70
CA ARG A 484 -20.44 -10.69 13.66
C ARG A 484 -21.26 -9.40 13.70
N ARG A 485 -22.41 -9.42 14.38
CA ARG A 485 -23.14 -8.17 14.66
C ARG A 485 -22.24 -7.15 15.36
N ILE A 486 -22.25 -5.92 14.86
CA ILE A 486 -21.58 -4.74 15.45
C ILE A 486 -22.69 -3.75 15.83
N SER A 487 -22.74 -3.29 17.08
CA SER A 487 -23.77 -2.36 17.56
C SER A 487 -23.17 -1.36 18.55
N GLU A 488 -23.06 -0.11 18.12
CA GLU A 488 -22.51 1.01 18.91
C GLU A 488 -21.13 0.75 19.58
N GLU A 489 -20.32 -0.11 18.97
CA GLU A 489 -18.99 -0.51 19.46
C GLU A 489 -17.87 -0.10 18.49
N GLU A 490 -16.62 -0.26 18.93
CA GLU A 490 -15.45 -0.04 18.08
C GLU A 490 -15.34 -1.14 17.01
N VAL A 491 -15.13 -0.75 15.76
CA VAL A 491 -14.81 -1.66 14.66
C VAL A 491 -13.34 -2.04 14.76
N THR A 492 -13.09 -3.33 14.99
CA THR A 492 -11.74 -3.89 15.15
C THR A 492 -11.50 -4.98 14.11
N ILE A 493 -10.28 -4.98 13.58
CA ILE A 493 -9.77 -5.98 12.62
C ILE A 493 -8.59 -6.72 13.24
N SER A 494 -8.20 -7.86 12.68
CA SER A 494 -6.92 -8.47 13.03
C SER A 494 -5.80 -7.89 12.16
N TYR A 495 -4.61 -7.75 12.72
CA TYR A 495 -3.40 -7.29 12.00
C TYR A 495 -2.47 -8.46 11.68
N ILE A 496 -2.75 -9.61 12.28
CA ILE A 496 -1.92 -10.80 12.30
C ILE A 496 -2.86 -12.00 12.18
N ASP A 497 -2.31 -13.20 12.04
CA ASP A 497 -3.09 -14.41 12.23
C ASP A 497 -3.51 -14.54 13.70
N GLU A 498 -4.82 -14.40 13.97
CA GLU A 498 -5.37 -14.53 15.31
C GLU A 498 -5.34 -15.96 15.88
N ASP A 499 -5.16 -16.99 15.05
CA ASP A 499 -5.13 -18.39 15.49
C ASP A 499 -3.78 -18.81 16.05
N LEU A 500 -2.74 -18.00 15.86
CA LEU A 500 -1.44 -18.19 16.48
C LEU A 500 -1.52 -18.20 18.01
N PRO A 501 -0.62 -18.90 18.72
CA PRO A 501 -0.55 -18.89 20.18
C PRO A 501 -0.33 -17.49 20.77
N PHE A 502 -0.86 -17.25 21.98
CA PHE A 502 -0.78 -15.95 22.69
C PHE A 502 0.60 -15.28 22.61
N LYS A 503 1.68 -16.02 22.90
CA LYS A 503 3.04 -15.46 22.92
C LYS A 503 3.50 -14.98 21.55
N GLU A 504 3.15 -15.71 20.49
CA GLU A 504 3.49 -15.35 19.11
C GLU A 504 2.69 -14.12 18.67
N ARG A 505 1.39 -14.07 19.00
CA ARG A 505 0.56 -12.88 18.74
C ARG A 505 1.12 -11.64 19.42
N GLN A 506 1.50 -11.73 20.70
CA GLN A 506 2.08 -10.59 21.43
C GLN A 506 3.45 -10.18 20.87
N ALA A 507 4.24 -11.12 20.35
CA ALA A 507 5.52 -10.82 19.70
C ALA A 507 5.31 -10.06 18.39
N LEU A 508 4.41 -10.54 17.50
CA LEU A 508 4.09 -9.86 16.24
C LEU A 508 3.49 -8.46 16.48
N LEU A 509 2.61 -8.30 17.48
CA LEU A 509 1.98 -7.01 17.80
C LEU A 509 2.96 -6.03 18.48
N ALA A 510 4.07 -6.51 19.02
CA ALA A 510 5.10 -5.65 19.56
C ALA A 510 5.75 -4.77 18.48
N ASP A 511 5.81 -5.25 17.24
CA ASP A 511 6.31 -4.50 16.08
C ASP A 511 5.40 -3.30 15.79
N TYR A 512 4.09 -3.44 15.98
CA TYR A 512 3.13 -2.34 15.91
C TYR A 512 3.21 -1.36 17.10
N GLY A 513 4.11 -1.60 18.06
CA GLY A 513 4.40 -0.68 19.16
C GLY A 513 3.45 -0.74 20.35
N PHE A 514 2.64 -1.79 20.50
CA PHE A 514 1.70 -1.95 21.63
C PHE A 514 1.68 -3.38 22.21
N LYS A 515 1.04 -3.55 23.37
CA LYS A 515 0.71 -4.87 23.96
C LYS A 515 -0.80 -5.08 23.82
N CYS A 516 -1.24 -6.17 23.22
CA CYS A 516 -2.67 -6.41 23.04
C CYS A 516 -3.32 -6.85 24.35
N MET A 517 -4.40 -6.16 24.73
CA MET A 517 -5.20 -6.42 25.94
C MET A 517 -6.65 -6.81 25.61
N CYS A 518 -6.89 -7.37 24.41
CA CYS A 518 -8.23 -7.83 24.02
C CYS A 518 -8.69 -9.02 24.87
N SER A 519 -9.99 -9.34 24.85
CA SER A 519 -10.56 -10.43 25.65
C SER A 519 -9.85 -11.77 25.46
N LYS A 520 -9.52 -12.16 24.22
CA LYS A 520 -8.76 -13.39 23.92
C LYS A 520 -7.39 -13.40 24.60
N CYS A 521 -6.65 -12.29 24.55
CA CYS A 521 -5.34 -12.18 25.19
C CYS A 521 -5.41 -12.18 26.73
N VAL A 522 -6.44 -11.57 27.31
CA VAL A 522 -6.65 -11.58 28.77
C VAL A 522 -7.02 -12.99 29.26
N GLU A 523 -7.82 -13.73 28.49
CA GLU A 523 -8.20 -15.11 28.79
C GLU A 523 -7.00 -16.08 28.70
N GLU A 524 -6.11 -15.91 27.72
CA GLU A 524 -4.96 -16.80 27.47
C GLU A 524 -3.67 -16.43 28.26
N GLU A 525 -3.62 -15.27 28.90
CA GLU A 525 -2.51 -14.86 29.78
C GLU A 525 -2.56 -15.55 31.17
N LEU A 526 -3.74 -16.05 31.56
CA LEU A 526 -4.03 -16.77 32.81
C LEU A 526 -3.64 -18.24 32.74
#